data_AF-A0A1E7F1J0-F1
#
_entry.id   AF-A0A1E7F1J0-F1
#
_cell.length_a   1.000
_cell.length_b   1.000
_cell.length_c   1.000
_cell.angle_alpha   90.00
_cell.angle_beta   90.00
_cell.angle_gamma   90.00
#
_symmetry.space_group_name_H-M   'P 1'
#
loop_
_entity.id
_entity.type
_entity.pdbx_description
1 polymer ?
#
loop_
_entity_poly.entity_id
_entity_poly.type
_entity_poly.pdbx_seq_one_letter_code
_entity_poly.pdbx_strand_id
1 'polypeptide(L)'
;MNEWKFNTINYTAIYDTTSIVVDNAVSSTTTTESESESSWNKAIKEAEQELLEFDLEFNSKSDNDKHSNRAIMPSCLLPDNKRMDKLIKKLLIDAENRQWQEQNYTHTRTTNRKSNMLLPLPVLNMGMPKAGSSSLYEYFACIGLKTTHYERNQNEFEGICMRDAARVGFPPLKTCAPQVEALMQMDIAKPFGFGGKSKSMSTSKKRDECFFPQLSLLEEIHQESSQATFIINFRPIHDWIKSVEEWSALLLRFSICHLPNLPFDVPSRLLVNQKKNGNRTAKVIVDQMMIQFFCSHVIHLRNFVNQHPSHTLIELDLYDSNKTQYVLDMIFQNQQQQPKVCWKQANKSNKS
;
A
#
# COMPACT_ATOMS: atom_id res chain seq x y z
N MET A 1 8.36 21.44 -11.13
CA MET A 1 7.85 20.43 -10.18
C MET A 1 6.38 20.76 -9.98
N ASN A 2 5.48 19.92 -10.49
CA ASN A 2 4.05 20.19 -10.40
C ASN A 2 3.66 20.07 -8.93
N GLU A 3 3.18 21.15 -8.31
CA GLU A 3 2.46 21.02 -7.05
C GLU A 3 1.30 20.06 -7.30
N TRP A 4 1.28 18.94 -6.56
CA TRP A 4 0.17 18.00 -6.58
C TRP A 4 -1.06 18.70 -6.01
N LYS A 5 -1.81 19.39 -6.87
CA LYS A 5 -3.13 19.92 -6.54
C LYS A 5 -4.11 18.77 -6.60
N PHE A 6 -4.39 18.17 -5.45
CA PHE A 6 -5.48 17.23 -5.34
C PHE A 6 -6.79 18.00 -5.45
N ASN A 7 -7.66 17.56 -6.35
CA ASN A 7 -9.04 18.03 -6.35
C ASN A 7 -9.67 17.59 -5.03
N THR A 8 -10.20 18.55 -4.28
CA THR A 8 -10.93 18.26 -3.04
C THR A 8 -12.28 17.67 -3.43
N ILE A 9 -12.56 16.44 -2.99
CA ILE A 9 -13.84 15.77 -3.23
C ILE A 9 -14.85 16.29 -2.21
N ASN A 10 -16.00 16.76 -2.69
CA ASN A 10 -17.11 17.18 -1.85
C ASN A 10 -17.91 15.94 -1.43
N TYR A 11 -17.85 15.59 -0.14
CA TYR A 11 -18.75 14.60 0.44
C TYR A 11 -20.02 15.32 0.93
N THR A 12 -21.13 15.13 0.23
CA THR A 12 -22.45 15.56 0.71
C THR A 12 -23.13 14.37 1.35
N ALA A 13 -23.13 14.31 2.69
CA ALA A 13 -23.91 13.33 3.42
C ALA A 13 -25.27 13.96 3.80
N ILE A 14 -26.33 13.51 3.15
CA ILE A 14 -27.70 13.95 3.44
C ILE A 14 -28.25 13.06 4.57
N TYR A 15 -28.59 13.67 5.71
CA TYR A 15 -29.26 12.99 6.82
C TYR A 15 -30.63 13.61 7.07
N ASP A 16 -31.61 12.74 7.33
CA ASP A 16 -32.91 13.15 7.84
C ASP A 16 -32.72 13.99 9.12
N THR A 17 -33.11 15.26 9.01
CA THR A 17 -33.22 16.33 10.01
C THR A 17 -31.99 17.15 10.43
N THR A 18 -30.75 16.80 10.04
CA THR A 18 -29.61 17.74 10.16
C THR A 18 -28.56 17.50 9.08
N SER A 19 -28.51 18.39 8.09
CA SER A 19 -27.42 18.45 7.10
C SER A 19 -26.16 18.99 7.76
N ILE A 20 -25.16 18.13 7.96
CA ILE A 20 -23.79 18.59 8.20
C ILE A 20 -23.19 18.86 6.83
N VAL A 21 -23.30 20.10 6.37
CA VAL A 21 -22.56 20.55 5.18
C VAL A 21 -21.11 20.73 5.62
N VAL A 22 -20.23 19.83 5.17
CA VAL A 22 -18.79 20.02 5.29
C VAL A 22 -18.38 20.93 4.13
N ASP A 23 -18.49 22.25 4.34
CA ASP A 23 -18.02 23.23 3.37
C ASP A 23 -16.49 23.20 3.32
N ASN A 24 -15.94 22.55 2.29
CA ASN A 24 -14.55 22.77 1.90
C ASN A 24 -14.53 23.88 0.84
N ALA A 25 -13.77 24.95 1.10
CA ALA A 25 -13.68 26.11 0.22
C ALA A 25 -13.18 25.70 -1.18
N VAL A 26 -14.09 25.76 -2.16
CA VAL A 26 -13.81 25.53 -3.57
C VAL A 26 -13.25 26.81 -4.19
N SER A 27 -11.97 26.80 -4.56
CA SER A 27 -11.42 27.77 -5.50
C SER A 27 -11.60 27.24 -6.91
N SER A 28 -12.74 27.53 -7.54
CA SER A 28 -13.01 27.15 -8.93
C SER A 28 -12.35 28.14 -9.89
N THR A 29 -11.15 27.82 -10.37
CA THR A 29 -10.60 28.43 -11.59
C THR A 29 -10.88 27.50 -12.75
N THR A 30 -11.79 27.91 -13.62
CA THR A 30 -12.12 27.24 -14.89
C THR A 30 -11.04 27.53 -15.92
N THR A 31 -10.05 26.64 -16.02
CA THR A 31 -9.12 26.57 -17.16
C THR A 31 -9.48 25.38 -18.04
N THR A 32 -9.88 25.67 -19.27
CA THR A 32 -10.22 24.73 -20.35
C THR A 32 -8.96 24.20 -21.05
N GLU A 33 -8.03 23.61 -20.30
CA GLU A 33 -7.03 22.72 -20.90
C GLU A 33 -7.57 21.29 -20.83
N SER A 34 -7.34 20.48 -21.86
CA SER A 34 -7.58 19.04 -21.81
C SER A 34 -6.56 18.41 -20.85
N GLU A 35 -6.69 18.72 -19.57
CA GLU A 35 -5.87 18.16 -18.50
C GLU A 35 -6.14 16.66 -18.53
N SER A 36 -5.12 15.90 -18.92
CA SER A 36 -5.13 14.45 -18.78
C SER A 36 -5.53 14.15 -17.33
N GLU A 37 -6.69 13.53 -17.15
CA GLU A 37 -7.19 13.18 -15.84
C GLU A 37 -6.08 12.47 -15.05
N SER A 38 -5.79 12.99 -13.85
CA SER A 38 -4.73 12.39 -13.04
C SER A 38 -5.00 10.91 -12.81
N SER A 39 -3.96 10.09 -12.81
CA SER A 39 -4.07 8.64 -12.57
C SER A 39 -4.75 8.30 -11.24
N TRP A 40 -4.67 9.21 -10.26
CA TRP A 40 -5.44 9.14 -9.02
C TRP A 40 -6.92 9.39 -9.23
N ASN A 41 -7.33 10.46 -9.92
CA ASN A 41 -8.75 10.76 -10.15
C ASN A 41 -9.46 9.60 -10.87
N LYS A 42 -8.79 8.99 -11.84
CA LYS A 42 -9.28 7.77 -12.50
C LYS A 42 -9.47 6.62 -11.50
N ALA A 43 -8.46 6.34 -10.68
CA ALA A 43 -8.52 5.25 -9.69
C ALA A 43 -9.60 5.47 -8.61
N ILE A 44 -9.86 6.72 -8.24
CA ILE A 44 -10.91 7.09 -7.29
C ILE A 44 -12.29 6.78 -7.88
N LYS A 45 -12.55 7.20 -9.12
CA LYS A 45 -13.83 6.91 -9.80
C LYS A 45 -14.06 5.41 -9.99
N GLU A 46 -13.01 4.67 -10.34
CA GLU A 46 -13.08 3.21 -10.45
C GLU A 46 -13.38 2.55 -9.09
N ALA A 47 -12.77 3.03 -8.00
CA ALA A 47 -13.06 2.57 -6.65
C ALA A 47 -14.51 2.84 -6.24
N GLU A 48 -15.02 4.04 -6.52
CA GLU A 48 -16.41 4.41 -6.26
C GLU A 48 -17.37 3.50 -7.01
N GLN A 49 -17.09 3.21 -8.27
CA GLN A 49 -17.91 2.31 -9.08
C GLN A 49 -17.93 0.88 -8.51
N GLU A 50 -16.76 0.30 -8.17
CA GLU A 50 -16.69 -1.05 -7.58
C GLU A 50 -17.45 -1.12 -6.22
N LEU A 51 -17.42 -0.05 -5.43
CA LEU A 51 -18.11 0.01 -4.14
C LEU A 51 -19.62 0.23 -4.26
N LEU A 52 -20.07 1.01 -5.25
CA LEU A 52 -21.50 1.17 -5.53
C LEU A 52 -22.13 -0.16 -5.95
N GLU A 53 -21.44 -0.95 -6.77
CA GLU A 53 -21.88 -2.29 -7.17
C GLU A 53 -22.00 -3.23 -5.97
N PHE A 54 -21.07 -3.13 -5.02
CA PHE A 54 -21.10 -3.91 -3.78
C PHE A 54 -22.26 -3.55 -2.85
N ASP A 55 -22.54 -2.26 -2.63
CA ASP A 55 -23.63 -1.82 -1.76
C ASP A 55 -25.01 -2.17 -2.32
N LEU A 56 -25.18 -2.16 -3.65
CA LEU A 56 -26.41 -2.57 -4.31
C LEU A 56 -26.75 -4.05 -4.06
N GLU A 57 -25.74 -4.93 -4.10
CA GLU A 57 -25.94 -6.36 -3.82
C GLU A 57 -26.29 -6.66 -2.36
N PHE A 58 -25.85 -5.81 -1.44
CA PHE A 58 -26.15 -5.98 -0.02
C PHE A 58 -27.61 -5.60 0.30
N ASN A 59 -28.13 -4.54 -0.34
CA ASN A 59 -29.49 -4.05 -0.09
C ASN A 59 -30.58 -4.79 -0.88
N SER A 60 -30.24 -5.48 -1.98
CA SER A 60 -31.23 -6.17 -2.83
C SER A 60 -31.66 -7.55 -2.30
N LYS A 61 -31.08 -8.04 -1.21
CA LYS A 61 -31.34 -9.40 -0.69
C LYS A 61 -32.35 -9.36 0.46
N SER A 62 -33.56 -9.81 0.13
CA SER A 62 -34.68 -10.05 1.04
C SER A 62 -34.35 -11.14 2.07
N ASP A 63 -34.86 -10.99 3.31
CA ASP A 63 -34.63 -11.82 4.50
C ASP A 63 -34.92 -13.34 4.33
N ASN A 64 -35.46 -13.76 3.19
CA ASN A 64 -35.87 -15.14 2.95
C ASN A 64 -34.77 -16.06 2.41
N ASP A 65 -33.64 -15.55 1.91
CA ASP A 65 -32.51 -16.37 1.43
C ASP A 65 -31.38 -16.46 2.47
N LYS A 66 -31.64 -17.17 3.58
CA LYS A 66 -30.69 -17.36 4.69
C LYS A 66 -29.50 -18.27 4.38
N HIS A 67 -29.46 -18.91 3.22
CA HIS A 67 -28.40 -19.88 2.90
C HIS A 67 -27.72 -19.56 1.56
N SER A 68 -26.46 -19.11 1.69
CA SER A 68 -25.40 -19.33 0.70
C SER A 68 -25.22 -18.31 -0.44
N ASN A 69 -25.33 -17.01 -0.18
CA ASN A 69 -24.70 -16.03 -1.07
C ASN A 69 -23.78 -15.11 -0.28
N ARG A 70 -22.51 -15.52 -0.13
CA ARG A 70 -21.41 -14.70 0.41
C ARG A 70 -21.35 -13.42 -0.44
N ALA A 71 -21.51 -12.26 0.17
CA ALA A 71 -21.39 -10.97 -0.54
C ALA A 71 -20.10 -10.95 -1.35
N ILE A 72 -20.18 -10.56 -2.62
CA ILE A 72 -19.04 -10.53 -3.54
C ILE A 72 -18.20 -9.33 -3.12
N MET A 73 -17.07 -9.56 -2.46
CA MET A 73 -16.16 -8.48 -2.06
C MET A 73 -15.61 -7.78 -3.32
N PRO A 74 -15.52 -6.43 -3.34
CA PRO A 74 -14.89 -5.69 -4.45
C PRO A 74 -13.52 -6.26 -4.80
N SER A 75 -13.19 -6.25 -6.09
CA SER A 75 -11.96 -6.85 -6.61
C SER A 75 -10.71 -6.10 -6.14
N CYS A 76 -10.84 -4.80 -5.89
CA CYS A 76 -9.80 -3.96 -5.29
C CYS A 76 -9.49 -4.30 -3.81
N LEU A 77 -10.31 -5.12 -3.14
CA LEU A 77 -10.11 -5.55 -1.76
C LEU A 77 -9.62 -7.00 -1.65
N LEU A 78 -9.36 -7.64 -2.79
CA LEU A 78 -8.90 -9.01 -2.90
C LEU A 78 -7.62 -9.08 -3.74
N PRO A 79 -6.70 -10.03 -3.44
CA PRO A 79 -5.56 -10.28 -4.31
C PRO A 79 -6.02 -10.88 -5.65
N ASP A 80 -5.38 -10.47 -6.75
CA ASP A 80 -5.58 -11.05 -8.08
C ASP A 80 -4.84 -12.40 -8.20
N ASN A 81 -5.46 -13.41 -7.60
CA ASN A 81 -4.97 -14.78 -7.59
C ASN A 81 -4.75 -15.33 -9.01
N LYS A 82 -5.59 -14.95 -9.98
CA LYS A 82 -5.47 -15.42 -11.37
C LYS A 82 -4.21 -14.86 -12.03
N ARG A 83 -3.94 -13.57 -11.85
CA ARG A 83 -2.70 -12.92 -12.31
C ARG A 83 -1.48 -13.54 -11.64
N MET A 84 -1.56 -13.81 -10.33
CA MET A 84 -0.46 -14.44 -9.59
C MET A 84 -0.16 -15.86 -10.08
N ASP A 85 -1.17 -16.70 -10.30
CA ASP A 85 -0.97 -18.05 -10.82
C ASP A 85 -0.36 -18.03 -12.22
N LYS A 86 -0.77 -17.07 -13.07
CA LYS A 86 -0.18 -16.85 -14.41
C LYS A 86 1.28 -16.40 -14.31
N LEU A 87 1.60 -15.49 -13.39
CA LEU A 87 2.96 -15.01 -13.16
C LEU A 87 3.87 -16.16 -12.71
N ILE A 88 3.47 -16.95 -11.73
CA ILE A 88 4.27 -18.06 -11.20
C ILE A 88 4.54 -19.09 -12.30
N LYS A 89 3.53 -19.48 -13.07
CA LYS A 89 3.70 -20.40 -14.21
C LYS A 89 4.72 -19.86 -15.22
N LYS A 90 4.64 -18.57 -15.56
CA LYS A 90 5.60 -17.93 -16.46
C LYS A 90 7.02 -17.98 -15.89
N LEU A 91 7.20 -17.59 -14.63
CA LEU A 91 8.51 -17.56 -13.99
C LEU A 91 9.15 -18.94 -13.88
N LEU A 92 8.35 -19.98 -13.66
CA LEU A 92 8.80 -21.38 -13.66
C LEU A 92 9.31 -21.83 -15.02
N ILE A 93 8.53 -21.57 -16.08
CA ILE A 93 8.95 -21.88 -17.45
C ILE A 93 10.24 -21.12 -17.80
N ASP A 94 10.33 -19.84 -17.44
CA ASP A 94 11.53 -19.03 -17.67
C ASP A 94 12.75 -19.56 -16.90
N ALA A 95 12.55 -20.10 -15.69
CA ALA A 95 13.60 -20.71 -14.89
C ALA A 95 14.10 -22.04 -15.49
N GLU A 96 13.19 -22.91 -15.91
CA GLU A 96 13.51 -24.18 -16.57
C GLU A 96 14.28 -23.95 -17.87
N ASN A 97 13.85 -22.98 -18.68
CA ASN A 97 14.54 -22.60 -19.91
C ASN A 97 15.96 -22.09 -19.64
N ARG A 98 16.18 -21.28 -18.58
CA ARG A 98 17.52 -20.82 -18.19
C ARG A 98 18.41 -21.99 -17.74
N GLN A 99 17.88 -22.90 -16.92
CA GLN A 99 18.64 -24.08 -16.48
C GLN A 99 19.06 -24.96 -17.66
N TRP A 100 18.17 -25.17 -18.64
CA TRP A 100 18.49 -25.93 -19.84
C TRP A 100 19.58 -25.25 -20.69
N GLN A 101 19.53 -23.92 -20.82
CA GLN A 101 20.57 -23.15 -21.51
C GLN A 101 21.93 -23.24 -20.80
N GLU A 102 21.94 -23.16 -19.47
CA GLU A 102 23.16 -23.28 -18.66
C GLU A 102 23.79 -24.67 -18.73
N GLN A 103 22.98 -25.74 -18.74
CA GLN A 103 23.49 -27.11 -18.88
C GLN A 103 24.16 -27.36 -20.23
N ASN A 104 23.70 -26.70 -21.29
CA ASN A 104 24.26 -26.86 -22.64
C ASN A 104 25.51 -26.01 -22.88
N TYR A 105 25.76 -24.98 -22.06
CA TYR A 105 26.97 -24.17 -22.13
C TYR A 105 27.97 -24.59 -21.05
N THR A 106 28.89 -25.51 -21.40
CA THR A 106 30.02 -25.91 -20.56
C THR A 106 31.03 -24.77 -20.41
N HIS A 107 30.83 -23.85 -19.47
CA HIS A 107 31.96 -23.08 -18.92
C HIS A 107 31.74 -22.54 -17.50
N THR A 108 32.77 -22.80 -16.69
CA THR A 108 33.18 -22.24 -15.40
C THR A 108 32.60 -20.85 -15.09
N ARG A 109 31.45 -20.80 -14.42
CA ARG A 109 30.97 -19.58 -13.77
C ARG A 109 30.67 -19.82 -12.30
N THR A 110 31.39 -19.10 -11.44
CA THR A 110 31.06 -18.94 -10.04
C THR A 110 29.71 -18.24 -9.95
N THR A 111 28.66 -18.99 -9.60
CA THR A 111 27.30 -18.46 -9.49
C THR A 111 27.21 -17.54 -8.27
N ASN A 112 26.95 -16.25 -8.52
CA ASN A 112 26.60 -15.31 -7.47
C ASN A 112 25.21 -15.69 -6.96
N ARG A 113 25.01 -15.93 -5.66
CA ARG A 113 23.71 -16.33 -5.08
C ARG A 113 22.52 -15.47 -5.53
N LYS A 114 22.75 -14.21 -5.89
CA LYS A 114 21.71 -13.28 -6.37
C LYS A 114 21.19 -13.57 -7.78
N SER A 115 21.91 -14.35 -8.60
CA SER A 115 21.50 -14.65 -9.98
C SER A 115 20.31 -15.62 -10.06
N ASN A 116 19.91 -16.23 -8.95
CA ASN A 116 18.89 -17.29 -8.95
C ASN A 116 17.48 -16.78 -8.60
N MET A 117 17.32 -15.49 -8.31
CA MET A 117 15.99 -14.90 -8.08
C MET A 117 15.23 -14.77 -9.40
N LEU A 118 13.93 -15.09 -9.39
CA LEU A 118 13.12 -15.05 -10.62
C LEU A 118 12.69 -13.64 -11.00
N LEU A 119 12.75 -12.70 -10.05
CA LEU A 119 12.34 -11.32 -10.25
C LEU A 119 13.45 -10.31 -9.88
N PRO A 120 13.47 -9.15 -10.55
CA PRO A 120 14.44 -8.08 -10.32
C PRO A 120 14.30 -7.40 -8.95
N LEU A 121 15.42 -6.85 -8.49
CA LEU A 121 15.53 -5.99 -7.29
C LEU A 121 15.52 -4.51 -7.68
N PRO A 122 15.12 -3.59 -6.77
CA PRO A 122 14.65 -3.85 -5.41
C PRO A 122 13.21 -4.36 -5.37
N VAL A 123 12.88 -5.03 -4.26
CA VAL A 123 11.51 -5.38 -3.89
C VAL A 123 10.92 -4.27 -3.01
N LEU A 124 9.82 -3.67 -3.43
CA LEU A 124 9.19 -2.54 -2.73
C LEU A 124 7.80 -2.95 -2.23
N ASN A 125 7.58 -2.84 -0.93
CA ASN A 125 6.25 -3.03 -0.36
C ASN A 125 5.40 -1.78 -0.60
N MET A 126 4.42 -1.91 -1.49
CA MET A 126 3.42 -0.90 -1.81
C MET A 126 2.16 -1.03 -0.95
N GLY A 127 2.13 -1.96 0.01
CA GLY A 127 1.04 -2.11 0.96
C GLY A 127 0.95 -0.95 1.96
N MET A 128 -0.24 -0.82 2.56
CA MET A 128 -0.49 0.14 3.63
C MET A 128 0.09 -0.34 4.98
N PRO A 129 0.38 0.58 5.92
CA PRO A 129 0.63 0.23 7.31
C PRO A 129 -0.40 -0.76 7.85
N LYS A 130 0.04 -1.66 8.74
CA LYS A 130 -0.82 -2.71 9.34
C LYS A 130 -1.38 -3.74 8.34
N ALA A 131 -0.87 -3.78 7.11
CA ALA A 131 -1.10 -4.85 6.15
C ALA A 131 0.06 -5.87 6.09
N GLY A 132 0.85 -6.04 7.15
CA GLY A 132 1.87 -7.11 7.22
C GLY A 132 3.27 -6.73 6.71
N SER A 133 3.63 -5.43 6.72
CA SER A 133 4.98 -4.96 6.41
C SER A 133 6.07 -5.62 7.27
N SER A 134 5.81 -5.85 8.56
CA SER A 134 6.75 -6.54 9.46
C SER A 134 6.98 -8.00 9.08
N SER A 135 5.93 -8.72 8.65
CA SER A 135 6.05 -10.11 8.20
C SER A 135 6.91 -10.23 6.95
N LEU A 136 6.73 -9.30 5.99
CA LEU A 136 7.57 -9.24 4.79
C LEU A 136 9.03 -8.89 5.14
N TYR A 137 9.24 -7.94 6.05
CA TYR A 137 10.58 -7.59 6.55
C TYR A 137 11.30 -8.83 7.11
N GLU A 138 10.66 -9.56 8.02
CA GLU A 138 11.24 -10.78 8.60
C GLU A 138 11.48 -11.87 7.55
N TYR A 139 10.57 -12.03 6.59
CA TYR A 139 10.73 -12.96 5.48
C TYR A 139 11.98 -12.66 4.66
N PHE A 140 12.12 -11.43 4.16
CA PHE A 140 13.25 -11.04 3.31
C PHE A 140 14.58 -11.07 4.05
N ALA A 141 14.59 -10.71 5.34
CA ALA A 141 15.76 -10.88 6.20
C ALA A 141 16.14 -12.36 6.35
N CYS A 142 15.17 -13.25 6.55
CA CYS A 142 15.39 -14.68 6.72
C CYS A 142 16.00 -15.35 5.49
N ILE A 143 15.59 -14.95 4.28
CA ILE A 143 16.20 -15.47 3.03
C ILE A 143 17.52 -14.79 2.66
N GLY A 144 17.98 -13.83 3.47
CA GLY A 144 19.29 -13.20 3.38
C GLY A 144 19.38 -11.95 2.51
N LEU A 145 18.26 -11.30 2.18
CA LEU A 145 18.27 -10.00 1.51
C LEU A 145 18.58 -8.88 2.50
N LYS A 146 19.29 -7.84 2.02
CA LYS A 146 19.41 -6.57 2.73
C LYS A 146 18.05 -5.87 2.71
N THR A 147 17.35 -5.88 3.84
CA THR A 147 15.98 -5.36 3.95
C THR A 147 15.87 -4.25 4.99
N THR A 148 14.96 -3.31 4.77
CA THR A 148 14.60 -2.28 5.75
C THR A 148 13.10 -2.31 6.04
N HIS A 149 12.74 -1.91 7.27
CA HIS A 149 11.37 -1.60 7.63
C HIS A 149 11.19 -0.07 7.55
N TYR A 150 10.54 0.60 8.51
CA TYR A 150 10.34 2.07 8.43
C TYR A 150 11.53 2.89 8.95
N GLU A 151 12.41 2.31 9.77
CA GLU A 151 13.58 2.99 10.35
C GLU A 151 14.87 2.58 9.63
N ARG A 152 15.61 3.58 9.16
CA ARG A 152 16.96 3.40 8.58
C ARG A 152 18.02 3.38 9.66
N ASN A 153 17.90 4.29 10.63
CA ASN A 153 18.71 4.40 11.84
C ASN A 153 17.84 5.04 12.95
N GLN A 154 18.40 5.27 14.14
CA GLN A 154 17.62 5.70 15.32
C GLN A 154 16.79 6.98 15.12
N ASN A 155 17.06 7.80 14.08
CA ASN A 155 16.35 9.07 13.84
C ASN A 155 15.96 9.34 12.38
N GLU A 156 16.21 8.44 11.44
CA GLU A 156 15.89 8.63 10.02
C GLU A 156 14.87 7.61 9.53
N PHE A 157 13.79 8.12 8.93
CA PHE A 157 12.73 7.33 8.30
C PHE A 157 12.90 7.35 6.79
N GLU A 158 12.76 6.18 6.15
CA GLU A 158 12.93 6.03 4.70
C GLU A 158 12.00 6.99 3.94
N GLY A 159 10.73 7.10 4.35
CA GLY A 159 9.77 7.99 3.72
C GLY A 159 10.14 9.46 3.74
N ILE A 160 10.71 9.95 4.86
CA ILE A 160 11.16 11.35 4.96
C ILE A 160 12.35 11.60 4.05
N CYS A 161 13.31 10.67 4.05
CA CYS A 161 14.45 10.78 3.16
C CYS A 161 14.00 10.80 1.69
N MET A 162 13.14 9.84 1.29
CA MET A 162 12.69 9.72 -0.10
C MET A 162 11.95 10.98 -0.57
N ARG A 163 11.11 11.55 0.29
CA ARG A 163 10.46 12.85 0.04
C ARG A 163 11.47 13.96 -0.20
N ASP A 164 12.43 14.11 0.71
CA ASP A 164 13.38 15.21 0.68
C ASP A 164 14.35 15.07 -0.51
N ALA A 165 14.71 13.83 -0.88
CA ALA A 165 15.46 13.53 -2.10
C ALA A 165 14.66 13.91 -3.36
N ALA A 166 13.40 13.45 -3.48
CA ALA A 166 12.56 13.79 -4.62
C ALA A 166 12.36 15.31 -4.79
N ARG A 167 12.17 16.04 -3.68
CA ARG A 167 12.01 17.51 -3.66
C ARG A 167 13.20 18.28 -4.23
N VAL A 168 14.40 17.74 -4.09
CA VAL A 168 15.62 18.36 -4.65
C VAL A 168 16.05 17.72 -5.98
N GLY A 169 15.20 16.87 -6.57
CA GLY A 169 15.46 16.21 -7.85
C GLY A 169 16.47 15.06 -7.77
N PHE A 170 16.67 14.48 -6.59
CA PHE A 170 17.53 13.33 -6.40
C PHE A 170 16.76 12.00 -6.50
N PRO A 171 17.40 10.93 -7.01
CA PRO A 171 16.81 9.59 -7.08
C PRO A 171 16.51 9.05 -5.67
N PRO A 172 15.23 8.86 -5.28
CA PRO A 172 14.86 8.54 -3.90
C PRO A 172 15.49 7.24 -3.36
N LEU A 173 15.51 6.15 -4.13
CA LEU A 173 15.97 4.84 -3.65
C LEU A 173 17.49 4.82 -3.45
N LYS A 174 18.26 5.32 -4.40
CA LYS A 174 19.72 5.39 -4.38
C LYS A 174 20.23 6.34 -3.32
N THR A 175 19.48 7.40 -3.04
CA THR A 175 19.83 8.36 -2.00
C THR A 175 19.56 7.80 -0.60
N CYS A 176 18.38 7.20 -0.41
CA CYS A 176 17.87 6.87 0.93
C CYS A 176 18.16 5.44 1.36
N ALA A 177 18.06 4.51 0.42
CA ALA A 177 18.21 3.09 0.66
C ALA A 177 19.34 2.49 -0.20
N PRO A 178 20.57 3.07 -0.21
CA PRO A 178 21.65 2.52 -1.00
C PRO A 178 21.95 1.10 -0.54
N GLN A 179 22.05 0.17 -1.49
CA GLN A 179 22.31 -1.25 -1.26
C GLN A 179 21.18 -2.02 -0.56
N VAL A 180 20.01 -1.42 -0.34
CA VAL A 180 18.83 -2.14 0.14
C VAL A 180 18.20 -2.88 -1.04
N GLU A 181 17.86 -4.14 -0.81
CA GLU A 181 17.30 -5.05 -1.80
C GLU A 181 15.79 -5.20 -1.61
N ALA A 182 15.29 -4.97 -0.39
CA ALA A 182 13.89 -5.05 -0.04
C ALA A 182 13.49 -3.90 0.91
N LEU A 183 12.60 -3.01 0.47
CA LEU A 183 12.04 -1.93 1.30
C LEU A 183 10.62 -2.31 1.74
N MET A 184 10.46 -2.69 3.01
CA MET A 184 9.21 -3.29 3.49
C MET A 184 8.28 -2.32 4.21
N GLN A 185 8.71 -1.10 4.51
CA GLN A 185 7.82 -0.02 4.89
C GLN A 185 8.44 1.33 4.54
N MET A 186 7.79 2.11 3.66
CA MET A 186 8.29 3.41 3.23
C MET A 186 7.48 4.57 3.80
N ASP A 187 6.30 4.31 4.36
CA ASP A 187 5.45 5.35 4.93
C ASP A 187 5.96 5.88 6.27
N ILE A 188 5.57 7.12 6.52
CA ILE A 188 5.64 7.74 7.83
C ILE A 188 4.33 8.49 8.06
N ALA A 189 3.68 8.16 9.17
CA ALA A 189 2.49 8.84 9.66
C ALA A 189 2.78 9.41 11.04
N LYS A 190 3.74 10.33 11.16
CA LYS A 190 4.03 11.03 12.42
C LYS A 190 3.61 12.49 12.26
N PRO A 191 2.35 12.85 12.52
CA PRO A 191 1.96 14.25 12.45
C PRO A 191 2.64 15.05 13.57
N PHE A 192 2.82 16.35 13.31
CA PHE A 192 3.41 17.29 14.26
C PHE A 192 2.72 17.20 15.63
N GLY A 193 3.51 17.13 16.71
CA GLY A 193 3.01 17.05 18.09
C GLY A 193 2.70 15.66 18.63
N PHE A 194 2.84 14.58 17.84
CA PHE A 194 2.60 13.20 18.28
C PHE A 194 3.80 12.45 18.85
N GLY A 195 4.94 13.11 19.06
CA GLY A 195 6.11 12.57 19.76
C GLY A 195 6.26 13.18 21.15
N GLY A 196 6.18 12.37 22.21
CA GLY A 196 6.32 12.85 23.59
C GLY A 196 7.63 13.61 23.77
N LYS A 197 7.57 14.87 24.24
CA LYS A 197 8.67 15.78 24.67
C LYS A 197 10.09 15.41 24.23
N SER A 198 10.31 15.09 22.95
CA SER A 198 11.66 14.87 22.44
C SER A 198 12.27 16.26 22.33
N LYS A 199 13.04 16.65 23.35
CA LYS A 199 13.65 17.97 23.54
C LYS A 199 14.73 18.30 22.52
N SER A 200 14.85 17.56 21.42
CA SER A 200 15.99 17.70 20.52
C SER A 200 15.60 17.40 19.07
N MET A 201 14.99 18.38 18.40
CA MET A 201 15.59 18.92 17.17
C MET A 201 15.01 20.30 16.85
N SER A 202 15.79 21.26 17.28
CA SER A 202 15.88 22.68 16.96
C SER A 202 15.16 23.17 15.66
N THR A 203 14.10 23.96 15.88
CA THR A 203 13.88 25.35 15.41
C THR A 203 13.78 25.76 13.94
N SER A 204 13.77 24.89 12.93
CA SER A 204 13.51 25.36 11.54
C SER A 204 12.35 24.66 10.83
N LYS A 205 11.17 25.27 10.96
CA LYS A 205 9.91 25.06 10.22
C LYS A 205 9.20 23.70 10.43
N LYS A 206 7.90 23.85 10.71
CA LYS A 206 6.82 22.87 10.76
C LYS A 206 6.80 21.96 9.51
N ARG A 207 7.70 20.98 9.41
CA ARG A 207 7.64 19.99 8.34
C ARG A 207 6.58 18.97 8.72
N ASP A 208 5.54 18.83 7.89
CA ASP A 208 4.63 17.69 7.99
C ASP A 208 5.45 16.42 7.79
N GLU A 209 5.60 15.65 8.87
CA GLU A 209 6.30 14.35 8.89
C GLU A 209 5.42 13.22 8.34
N CYS A 210 4.27 13.55 7.73
CA CYS A 210 3.43 12.62 6.99
C CYS A 210 3.90 12.49 5.54
N PHE A 211 4.34 11.30 5.13
CA PHE A 211 4.68 11.04 3.72
C PHE A 211 4.64 9.55 3.39
N PHE A 212 4.10 9.23 2.22
CA PHE A 212 3.88 7.85 1.76
C PHE A 212 4.44 7.72 0.34
N PRO A 213 5.74 7.39 0.19
CA PRO A 213 6.36 7.22 -1.12
C PRO A 213 5.60 6.25 -2.03
N GLN A 214 5.01 5.20 -1.48
CA GLN A 214 4.20 4.23 -2.23
C GLN A 214 2.92 4.82 -2.85
N LEU A 215 2.49 6.02 -2.41
CA LEU A 215 1.35 6.75 -2.97
C LEU A 215 1.80 7.91 -3.87
N SER A 216 2.87 8.58 -3.46
CA SER A 216 3.23 9.90 -4.02
C SER A 216 4.43 9.86 -4.96
N LEU A 217 5.24 8.80 -4.95
CA LEU A 217 6.52 8.73 -5.69
C LEU A 217 6.60 7.55 -6.67
N LEU A 218 5.47 7.02 -7.16
CA LEU A 218 5.51 5.89 -8.10
C LEU A 218 6.29 6.22 -9.38
N GLU A 219 6.13 7.43 -9.90
CA GLU A 219 6.84 7.90 -11.10
C GLU A 219 8.35 8.04 -10.87
N GLU A 220 8.75 8.68 -9.76
CA GLU A 220 10.16 8.83 -9.40
C GLU A 220 10.82 7.47 -9.15
N ILE A 221 10.11 6.53 -8.51
CA ILE A 221 10.55 5.15 -8.32
C ILE A 221 10.71 4.44 -9.66
N HIS A 222 9.79 4.62 -10.61
CA HIS A 222 9.87 4.03 -11.95
C HIS A 222 11.04 4.59 -12.76
N GLN A 223 11.24 5.90 -12.74
CA GLN A 223 12.36 6.56 -13.43
C GLN A 223 13.70 6.04 -12.93
N GLU A 224 13.81 5.81 -11.62
CA GLU A 224 15.03 5.31 -11.01
C GLU A 224 15.24 3.80 -11.21
N SER A 225 14.16 3.01 -11.08
CA SER A 225 14.20 1.56 -11.10
C SER A 225 13.01 0.99 -11.86
N SER A 226 13.03 1.13 -13.18
CA SER A 226 11.93 0.76 -14.09
C SER A 226 11.54 -0.72 -14.07
N GLN A 227 12.39 -1.58 -13.49
CA GLN A 227 12.16 -3.00 -13.32
C GLN A 227 11.94 -3.39 -11.85
N ALA A 228 11.72 -2.46 -10.91
CA ALA A 228 11.48 -2.83 -9.51
C ALA A 228 10.30 -3.79 -9.37
N THR A 229 10.41 -4.73 -8.43
CA THR A 229 9.32 -5.65 -8.07
C THR A 229 8.48 -5.01 -6.97
N PHE A 230 7.18 -4.89 -7.19
CA PHE A 230 6.23 -4.37 -6.22
C PHE A 230 5.50 -5.51 -5.52
N ILE A 231 5.29 -5.37 -4.21
CA ILE A 231 4.48 -6.28 -3.41
C ILE A 231 3.37 -5.49 -2.73
N ILE A 232 2.15 -6.01 -2.75
CA ILE A 232 1.06 -5.53 -1.90
C ILE A 232 0.44 -6.71 -1.15
N ASN A 233 0.30 -6.54 0.16
CA ASN A 233 -0.37 -7.52 1.01
C ASN A 233 -1.82 -7.09 1.23
N PHE A 234 -2.71 -8.06 1.05
CA PHE A 234 -4.12 -7.99 1.41
C PHE A 234 -4.36 -8.67 2.74
N ARG A 235 -5.40 -8.21 3.41
CA ARG A 235 -6.04 -8.87 4.56
C ARG A 235 -7.51 -8.45 4.55
N PRO A 236 -8.41 -9.12 5.30
CA PRO A 236 -9.79 -8.68 5.40
C PRO A 236 -9.88 -7.19 5.76
N ILE A 237 -10.61 -6.42 4.96
CA ILE A 237 -10.56 -4.95 5.02
C ILE A 237 -10.98 -4.40 6.39
N HIS A 238 -11.98 -5.01 7.02
CA HIS A 238 -12.42 -4.63 8.37
C HIS A 238 -11.35 -4.90 9.44
N ASP A 239 -10.57 -5.98 9.29
CA ASP A 239 -9.46 -6.28 10.21
C ASP A 239 -8.31 -5.28 10.04
N TRP A 240 -8.09 -4.83 8.80
CA TRP A 240 -7.15 -3.75 8.52
C TRP A 240 -7.61 -2.44 9.17
N ILE A 241 -8.86 -2.02 8.95
CA ILE A 241 -9.42 -0.80 9.56
C ILE A 241 -9.32 -0.86 11.08
N LYS A 242 -9.76 -1.95 11.70
CA LYS A 242 -9.64 -2.17 13.15
C LYS A 242 -8.18 -2.04 13.60
N SER A 243 -7.23 -2.60 12.85
CA SER A 243 -5.80 -2.49 13.17
C SER A 243 -5.28 -1.05 13.08
N VAL A 244 -5.78 -0.26 12.13
CA VAL A 244 -5.44 1.17 11.96
C VAL A 244 -6.06 2.03 13.06
N GLU A 245 -7.28 1.70 13.51
CA GLU A 245 -7.96 2.35 14.64
C GLU A 245 -7.23 2.12 15.97
N GLU A 246 -6.77 0.89 16.21
CA GLU A 246 -6.20 0.48 17.49
C GLU A 246 -4.71 0.83 17.63
N TRP A 247 -3.97 0.92 16.52
CA TRP A 247 -2.50 1.03 16.57
C TRP A 247 -2.02 2.48 16.72
N SER A 248 -1.67 2.89 17.95
CA SER A 248 -1.02 4.18 18.24
C SER A 248 -1.67 5.37 17.53
N ALA A 249 -3.01 5.45 17.60
CA ALA A 249 -3.81 6.48 16.95
C ALA A 249 -3.53 6.63 15.43
N LEU A 250 -3.18 5.55 14.73
CA LEU A 250 -2.80 5.62 13.32
C LEU A 250 -3.90 6.18 12.43
N LEU A 251 -5.17 5.86 12.68
CA LEU A 251 -6.27 6.48 11.95
C LEU A 251 -6.31 8.01 12.09
N LEU A 252 -6.07 8.50 13.32
CA LEU A 252 -5.95 9.93 13.55
C LEU A 252 -4.77 10.50 12.76
N ARG A 253 -3.64 9.81 12.77
CA ARG A 253 -2.45 10.22 12.03
C ARG A 253 -2.71 10.25 10.52
N PHE A 254 -3.37 9.24 9.95
CA PHE A 254 -3.78 9.21 8.54
C PHE A 254 -4.68 10.39 8.18
N SER A 255 -5.70 10.66 9.00
CA SER A 255 -6.68 11.69 8.70
C SER A 255 -6.08 13.09 8.60
N ILE A 256 -4.99 13.36 9.32
CA ILE A 256 -4.30 14.66 9.29
C ILE A 256 -3.04 14.63 8.41
N CYS A 257 -2.84 13.55 7.67
CA CYS A 257 -1.90 13.51 6.55
C CYS A 257 -2.66 13.91 5.26
N HIS A 258 -2.00 14.65 4.37
CA HIS A 258 -2.54 14.96 3.04
C HIS A 258 -2.41 13.73 2.12
N LEU A 259 -3.24 12.71 2.35
CA LEU A 259 -3.24 11.48 1.55
C LEU A 259 -4.21 11.60 0.37
N PRO A 260 -3.85 11.09 -0.82
CA PRO A 260 -4.77 11.01 -1.94
C PRO A 260 -6.05 10.28 -1.53
N ASN A 261 -7.21 10.82 -1.88
CA ASN A 261 -8.51 10.21 -1.62
C ASN A 261 -8.85 9.93 -0.15
N LEU A 262 -8.23 10.63 0.80
CA LEU A 262 -8.66 10.62 2.19
C LEU A 262 -8.96 12.06 2.64
N PRO A 263 -10.22 12.40 2.95
CA PRO A 263 -10.57 13.77 3.31
C PRO A 263 -9.85 14.21 4.60
N PHE A 264 -9.16 15.34 4.53
CA PHE A 264 -8.36 15.85 5.64
C PHE A 264 -9.21 16.12 6.88
N ASP A 265 -8.77 15.56 8.02
CA ASP A 265 -9.33 15.63 9.37
C ASP A 265 -10.78 15.08 9.51
N VAL A 266 -11.45 14.67 8.43
CA VAL A 266 -12.83 14.17 8.48
C VAL A 266 -12.93 12.86 9.27
N PRO A 267 -12.13 11.80 9.00
CA PRO A 267 -12.25 10.56 9.77
C PRO A 267 -12.09 10.76 11.28
N SER A 268 -11.17 11.62 11.68
CA SER A 268 -10.91 11.90 13.10
C SER A 268 -12.04 12.63 13.79
N ARG A 269 -12.59 13.67 13.17
CA ARG A 269 -13.74 14.40 13.72
C ARG A 269 -14.94 13.48 13.90
N LEU A 270 -15.21 12.60 12.94
CA LEU A 270 -16.29 11.63 13.01
C LEU A 270 -16.08 10.62 14.15
N LEU A 271 -14.87 10.10 14.34
CA LEU A 271 -14.58 9.19 15.46
C LEU A 271 -14.66 9.84 16.83
N VAL A 272 -14.24 11.10 16.96
CA VAL A 272 -14.39 11.85 18.23
C VAL A 272 -15.88 11.99 18.58
N ASN A 273 -16.72 12.29 17.59
CA ASN A 273 -18.16 12.37 17.77
C ASN A 273 -18.79 11.00 18.09
N GLN A 274 -18.32 9.93 17.43
CA GLN A 274 -18.75 8.56 17.73
C GLN A 274 -18.49 8.21 19.20
N LYS A 275 -17.27 8.45 19.71
CA LYS A 275 -16.89 8.12 21.09
C LYS A 275 -17.67 8.91 22.15
N LYS A 276 -18.02 10.17 21.85
CA LYS A 276 -18.79 11.03 22.75
C LYS A 276 -20.28 10.66 22.80
N ASN A 277 -20.87 10.34 21.65
CA ASN A 277 -22.32 10.26 21.51
C ASN A 277 -22.83 8.84 21.21
N GLY A 278 -21.96 7.84 21.10
CA GLY A 278 -22.33 6.48 20.68
C GLY A 278 -22.86 6.39 19.24
N ASN A 279 -22.58 7.40 18.41
CA ASN A 279 -23.15 7.52 17.06
C ASN A 279 -22.59 6.43 16.13
N ARG A 280 -23.33 5.34 15.93
CA ARG A 280 -22.94 4.23 15.04
C ARG A 280 -22.79 4.66 13.58
N THR A 281 -23.57 5.63 13.12
CA THR A 281 -23.51 6.15 11.75
C THR A 281 -22.14 6.75 11.45
N ALA A 282 -21.55 7.47 12.41
CA ALA A 282 -20.21 8.04 12.26
C ALA A 282 -19.13 6.97 12.00
N LYS A 283 -19.23 5.80 12.64
CA LYS A 283 -18.31 4.68 12.43
C LYS A 283 -18.46 4.09 11.02
N VAL A 284 -19.69 3.90 10.56
CA VAL A 284 -19.98 3.37 9.22
C VAL A 284 -19.37 4.26 8.14
N ILE A 285 -19.51 5.59 8.27
CA ILE A 285 -18.93 6.55 7.32
C ILE A 285 -17.41 6.46 7.32
N VAL A 286 -16.78 6.40 8.50
CA VAL A 286 -15.33 6.28 8.61
C VAL A 286 -14.85 4.99 7.96
N ASP A 287 -15.55 3.88 8.17
CA ASP A 287 -15.22 2.60 7.56
C ASP A 287 -15.32 2.67 6.04
N GLN A 288 -16.40 3.25 5.51
CA GLN A 288 -16.57 3.47 4.06
C GLN A 288 -15.45 4.32 3.47
N MET A 289 -15.08 5.43 4.13
CA MET A 289 -13.96 6.29 3.69
C MET A 289 -12.64 5.50 3.67
N MET A 290 -12.39 4.69 4.69
CA MET A 290 -11.16 3.88 4.77
C MET A 290 -11.14 2.74 3.74
N ILE A 291 -12.29 2.13 3.45
CA ILE A 291 -12.45 1.14 2.37
C ILE A 291 -12.16 1.81 1.02
N GLN A 292 -12.79 2.95 0.74
CA GLN A 292 -12.61 3.69 -0.51
C GLN A 292 -11.15 4.13 -0.69
N PHE A 293 -10.52 4.64 0.37
CA PHE A 293 -9.10 4.99 0.36
C PHE A 293 -8.22 3.79 0.01
N PHE A 294 -8.39 2.65 0.69
CA PHE A 294 -7.60 1.44 0.40
C PHE A 294 -7.84 0.91 -1.02
N CYS A 295 -9.10 0.83 -1.44
CA CYS A 295 -9.49 0.38 -2.77
C CYS A 295 -8.88 1.25 -3.87
N SER A 296 -8.97 2.57 -3.74
CA SER A 296 -8.40 3.52 -4.71
C SER A 296 -6.89 3.39 -4.84
N HIS A 297 -6.17 3.11 -3.74
CA HIS A 297 -4.74 2.82 -3.79
C HIS A 297 -4.42 1.54 -4.58
N VAL A 298 -5.15 0.46 -4.32
CA VAL A 298 -4.96 -0.81 -5.04
C VAL A 298 -5.19 -0.62 -6.53
N ILE A 299 -6.27 0.06 -6.91
CA ILE A 299 -6.60 0.36 -8.31
C ILE A 299 -5.51 1.23 -8.94
N HIS A 300 -5.09 2.28 -8.25
CA HIS A 300 -4.03 3.17 -8.72
C HIS A 300 -2.73 2.40 -9.01
N LEU A 301 -2.31 1.54 -8.07
CA LEU A 301 -1.11 0.72 -8.22
C LEU A 301 -1.23 -0.30 -9.36
N ARG A 302 -2.38 -0.98 -9.49
CA ARG A 302 -2.64 -1.92 -10.60
C ARG A 302 -2.59 -1.20 -11.95
N ASN A 303 -3.23 -0.03 -12.04
CA ASN A 303 -3.22 0.82 -13.24
C ASN A 303 -1.80 1.28 -13.59
N PHE A 304 -1.01 1.68 -12.60
CA PHE A 304 0.39 2.05 -12.78
C PHE A 304 1.21 0.90 -13.37
N VAL A 305 1.13 -0.30 -12.80
CA VAL A 305 1.88 -1.46 -13.32
C VAL A 305 1.39 -1.90 -14.71
N ASN A 306 0.10 -1.71 -15.01
CA ASN A 306 -0.42 -1.96 -16.37
C ASN A 306 0.16 -0.97 -17.40
N GLN A 307 0.41 0.28 -17.01
CA GLN A 307 1.05 1.29 -17.84
C GLN A 307 2.57 1.08 -17.96
N HIS A 308 3.19 0.50 -16.93
CA HIS A 308 4.62 0.23 -16.84
C HIS A 308 4.90 -1.27 -16.66
N PRO A 309 4.68 -2.10 -17.71
CA PRO A 309 4.74 -3.57 -17.62
C PRO A 309 6.14 -4.13 -17.36
N SER A 310 7.17 -3.28 -17.32
CA SER A 310 8.52 -3.65 -16.84
C SER A 310 8.55 -3.90 -15.33
N HIS A 311 7.61 -3.33 -14.58
CA HIS A 311 7.38 -3.69 -13.18
C HIS A 311 6.62 -5.00 -13.06
N THR A 312 6.90 -5.73 -11.99
CA THR A 312 6.09 -6.89 -11.59
C THR A 312 5.35 -6.56 -10.30
N LEU A 313 4.04 -6.77 -10.27
CA LEU A 313 3.21 -6.66 -9.06
C LEU A 313 2.91 -8.06 -8.51
N ILE A 314 3.26 -8.28 -7.25
CA ILE A 314 2.90 -9.45 -6.47
C ILE A 314 1.81 -9.06 -5.48
N GLU A 315 0.71 -9.81 -5.48
CA GLU A 315 -0.41 -9.61 -4.56
C GLU A 315 -0.54 -10.83 -3.64
N LEU A 316 -0.43 -10.60 -2.33
CA LEU A 316 -0.38 -11.66 -1.32
C LEU A 316 -1.57 -11.55 -0.38
N ASP A 317 -2.04 -12.69 0.14
CA ASP A 317 -3.03 -12.71 1.23
C ASP A 317 -2.32 -13.02 2.56
N LEU A 318 -2.33 -12.07 3.49
CA LEU A 318 -1.70 -12.21 4.80
C LEU A 318 -2.29 -13.38 5.61
N TYR A 319 -3.53 -13.76 5.35
CA TYR A 319 -4.23 -14.82 6.10
C TYR A 319 -4.07 -16.19 5.43
N ASP A 320 -3.78 -16.25 4.13
CA ASP A 320 -3.37 -17.49 3.46
C ASP A 320 -1.84 -17.68 3.58
N SER A 321 -1.42 -18.11 4.78
CA SER A 321 0.01 -18.27 5.08
C SER A 321 0.69 -19.32 4.19
N ASN A 322 -0.03 -20.38 3.81
CA ASN A 322 0.52 -21.44 2.97
C ASN A 322 0.76 -20.94 1.54
N LYS A 323 -0.25 -20.28 0.94
CA LYS A 323 -0.10 -19.72 -0.41
C LYS A 323 0.93 -18.60 -0.42
N THR A 324 0.88 -17.68 0.54
CA THR A 324 1.83 -16.56 0.60
C THR A 324 3.27 -17.06 0.77
N GLN A 325 3.51 -18.03 1.65
CA GLN A 325 4.83 -18.64 1.77
C GLN A 325 5.25 -19.30 0.45
N TYR A 326 4.38 -20.11 -0.16
CA TYR A 326 4.67 -20.78 -1.43
C TYR A 326 5.05 -19.76 -2.52
N VAL A 327 4.26 -18.70 -2.72
CA VAL A 327 4.55 -17.67 -3.73
C VAL A 327 5.90 -17.02 -3.48
N LEU A 328 6.18 -16.60 -2.25
CA LEU A 328 7.43 -15.93 -1.92
C LEU A 328 8.64 -16.87 -2.09
N ASP A 329 8.53 -18.11 -1.60
CA ASP A 329 9.60 -19.10 -1.69
C ASP A 329 9.91 -19.46 -3.14
N MET A 330 8.88 -19.61 -3.96
CA MET A 330 9.04 -19.88 -5.39
C MET A 330 9.74 -18.75 -6.14
N ILE A 331 9.48 -17.49 -5.80
CA ILE A 331 9.99 -16.32 -6.52
C ILE A 331 11.40 -15.94 -6.05
N PHE A 332 11.63 -15.97 -4.73
CA PHE A 332 12.78 -15.31 -4.11
C PHE A 332 13.79 -16.28 -3.46
N GLN A 333 13.40 -17.52 -3.14
CA GLN A 333 14.38 -18.48 -2.61
C GLN A 333 15.17 -19.15 -3.74
N ASN A 334 16.44 -19.40 -3.48
CA ASN A 334 17.28 -20.16 -4.37
C ASN A 334 16.84 -21.63 -4.37
N GLN A 335 16.28 -22.11 -5.49
CA GLN A 335 15.82 -23.49 -5.65
C GLN A 335 16.92 -24.55 -5.44
N GLN A 336 18.20 -24.17 -5.47
CA GLN A 336 19.31 -25.10 -5.24
C GLN A 336 19.56 -25.40 -3.76
N GLN A 337 18.94 -24.67 -2.83
CA GLN A 337 19.08 -24.90 -1.38
C GLN A 337 17.79 -25.47 -0.81
N GLN A 338 17.91 -26.26 0.27
CA GLN A 338 16.76 -26.72 1.04
C GLN A 338 15.90 -25.51 1.43
N PRO A 339 14.60 -25.51 1.09
CA PRO A 339 13.74 -24.35 1.32
C PRO A 339 13.67 -24.08 2.83
N LYS A 340 13.98 -22.83 3.21
CA LYS A 340 13.86 -22.39 4.60
C LYS A 340 12.43 -21.88 4.81
N VAL A 341 11.79 -22.32 5.89
CA VAL A 341 10.48 -21.78 6.28
C VAL A 341 10.69 -20.39 6.90
N CYS A 342 10.57 -19.35 6.07
CA CYS A 342 10.83 -17.96 6.47
C CYS A 342 9.56 -17.15 6.72
N TRP A 343 8.41 -17.54 6.16
CA TRP A 343 7.18 -16.80 6.35
C TRP A 343 6.60 -17.02 7.75
N LYS A 344 6.44 -15.92 8.49
CA LYS A 344 5.79 -15.90 9.81
C LYS A 344 4.98 -14.61 9.92
N GLN A 345 3.86 -14.69 10.62
CA GLN A 345 3.08 -13.49 10.92
C GLN A 345 3.72 -12.73 12.10
N ALA A 346 4.29 -11.57 11.80
CA ALA A 346 4.87 -10.67 12.78
C ALA A 346 3.90 -9.54 13.19
N ASN A 347 4.14 -8.89 14.33
CA ASN A 347 3.38 -7.73 14.80
C ASN A 347 1.86 -7.97 14.94
N LYS A 348 1.49 -9.16 15.43
CA LYS A 348 0.11 -9.50 15.77
C LYS A 348 -0.36 -8.63 16.94
N SER A 349 -1.56 -8.07 16.83
CA SER A 349 -2.22 -7.48 18.00
C SER A 349 -2.62 -8.61 18.94
N ASN A 350 -2.32 -8.50 20.24
CA ASN A 350 -2.77 -9.50 21.23
C ASN A 350 -4.31 -9.54 21.39
N LYS A 351 -5.05 -8.67 20.68
CA LYS A 351 -6.51 -8.52 20.75
C LYS A 351 -7.23 -8.95 19.46
N SER A 352 -6.54 -9.58 18.52
CA SER A 352 -7.14 -10.09 17.28
C SER A 352 -7.81 -11.43 17.49
#